data_AF-A0A8C6PTE9-F1
#
_entry.id   AF-A0A8C6PTE9-F1
#
_cell.length_a   1.000
_cell.length_b   1.000
_cell.length_c   1.000
_cell.angle_alpha   90.00
_cell.angle_beta   90.00
_cell.angle_gamma   90.00
#
_symmetry.space_group_name_H-M   'P 1'
#
loop_
_entity.id
_entity.type
_entity.pdbx_description
1 polymer ?
#
loop_
_entity_poly.entity_id
_entity_poly.type
_entity_poly.pdbx_seq_one_letter_code
_entity_poly.pdbx_strand_id
1 'polypeptide(L)'
;MSSHLSFSVVLWSSEFRFHPQAKPETQEFSRAGEVFHTMLQVLKKRAEQEHERVFRAADLLSEENLQLLAQLSECPAAPSPDLCESSRHHKYRSVSGVCNNRINPLWGAAGSALVRWLPAEYEDEEGEPKGWNPERLHNGFLLPSPRRVSREIISSSCKRADEEYTQLLVDWGQYIDHDISFTPQSSSSTAAWTDVDCYNTCENVHPCFPIQIITMRDYVPKIIGLESLERYVGPYGGYDPTIDASAANVFATAAFRFGHATIYPVLSRFNESFQEHERFPHLRLHESFFSPWRIVKEGGIEPTVRGLIGSPAPAVSPNSLLVEDVTEMLVVLDTRRHMDLAALNLQRGRDHGLAGYNEWREFCGLKRIETLDELTEAVRDFRVAQKILNVYKHLDNIDVWLGGLVEKFLPGSRTGPLFACLIGKQMKVLRDGDRFWWEAEGVFTQQQQQELLKVSLSRVICDNSDIQEVPPDSFRYGKYPTDYVSCRDVASMNLEVWREEESKDLQQCGSPRPIKNGDFIFSSKSGKLTALYSCYHGFTLEGAAEIFCEGDRWSDGPPRCACE
;
A
#
# COMPACT_ATOMS: atom_id res chain seq x y z
N MET A 1 41.50 33.41 -34.09
CA MET A 1 42.15 33.70 -32.80
C MET A 1 41.22 34.63 -32.04
N SER A 2 40.82 34.43 -30.78
CA SER A 2 40.92 33.30 -29.84
C SER A 2 39.88 33.59 -28.72
N SER A 3 38.86 32.76 -28.49
CA SER A 3 38.77 31.62 -27.54
C SER A 3 38.65 31.98 -26.05
N HIS A 4 37.92 31.13 -25.30
CA HIS A 4 37.58 31.18 -23.86
C HIS A 4 36.46 32.17 -23.47
N LEU A 5 35.42 31.86 -22.68
CA LEU A 5 35.08 30.87 -21.61
C LEU A 5 35.59 31.17 -20.19
N SER A 6 34.67 31.60 -19.32
CA SER A 6 34.47 31.23 -17.89
C SER A 6 33.12 31.85 -17.47
N PHE A 7 32.07 31.12 -17.06
CA PHE A 7 31.88 30.27 -15.87
C PHE A 7 32.11 30.96 -14.52
N SER A 8 31.02 31.13 -13.76
CA SER A 8 30.98 31.35 -12.30
C SER A 8 29.58 31.04 -11.78
N VAL A 9 29.41 29.88 -11.14
CA VAL A 9 28.15 29.41 -10.51
C VAL A 9 28.49 28.81 -9.14
N VAL A 10 28.48 29.65 -8.10
CA VAL A 10 28.79 29.37 -6.68
C VAL A 10 28.14 30.53 -5.89
N LEU A 11 27.25 30.40 -4.88
CA LEU A 11 26.40 29.34 -4.30
C LEU A 11 25.04 30.06 -3.93
N TRP A 12 24.00 29.53 -3.28
CA TRP A 12 23.77 28.43 -2.33
C TRP A 12 22.32 27.88 -2.44
N SER A 13 22.12 26.59 -2.18
CA SER A 13 20.92 26.07 -1.47
C SER A 13 21.23 24.67 -0.90
N SER A 14 20.94 24.43 0.37
CA SER A 14 21.24 23.17 1.06
C SER A 14 20.52 21.95 0.48
N GLU A 15 21.21 20.81 0.48
CA GLU A 15 20.70 19.52 0.00
C GLU A 15 19.71 18.88 0.99
N PHE A 16 18.47 19.37 1.04
CA PHE A 16 17.36 18.64 1.67
C PHE A 16 16.88 17.51 0.75
N ARG A 17 17.67 16.45 0.64
CA ARG A 17 17.28 15.18 0.01
C ARG A 17 16.41 14.37 0.99
N PHE A 18 15.10 14.53 0.90
CA PHE A 18 14.16 13.60 1.55
C PHE A 18 14.25 12.24 0.84
N HIS A 19 14.89 11.26 1.47
CA HIS A 19 14.95 9.88 1.01
C HIS A 19 13.82 9.09 1.71
N PRO A 20 12.87 8.49 0.99
CA PRO A 20 11.97 7.48 1.53
C PRO A 20 12.77 6.17 1.70
N GLN A 21 13.55 6.08 2.77
CA GLN A 21 14.18 4.83 3.19
C GLN A 21 13.13 3.91 3.82
N ALA A 22 13.27 2.59 3.67
CA ALA A 22 12.47 1.65 4.44
C ALA A 22 12.76 1.83 5.94
N LYS A 23 11.77 1.63 6.81
CA LYS A 23 11.94 1.75 8.28
C LYS A 23 13.07 0.83 8.77
N PRO A 24 13.81 1.18 9.85
CA PRO A 24 14.95 0.38 10.34
C PRO A 24 14.63 -1.12 10.49
N GLU A 25 13.54 -1.49 11.20
CA GLU A 25 13.09 -2.89 11.32
C GLU A 25 12.86 -3.56 9.96
N THR A 26 12.35 -2.83 8.95
CA THR A 26 12.14 -3.36 7.60
C THR A 26 13.45 -3.63 6.87
N GLN A 27 14.50 -2.84 7.16
CA GLN A 27 15.87 -3.12 6.67
C GLN A 27 16.48 -4.31 7.41
N GLU A 28 16.21 -4.46 8.71
CA GLU A 28 16.65 -5.61 9.51
C GLU A 28 16.00 -6.92 9.05
N PHE A 29 14.68 -6.96 8.84
CA PHE A 29 14.00 -8.13 8.26
C PHE A 29 14.50 -8.47 6.85
N SER A 30 14.76 -7.45 6.01
CA SER A 30 15.34 -7.65 4.67
C SER A 30 16.75 -8.25 4.76
N ARG A 31 17.59 -7.75 5.67
CA ARG A 31 18.95 -8.23 5.91
C ARG A 31 18.96 -9.64 6.50
N ALA A 32 18.05 -9.95 7.42
CA ALA A 32 17.88 -11.27 8.00
C ALA A 32 17.52 -12.32 6.94
N GLY A 33 16.58 -11.98 6.04
CA GLY A 33 16.25 -12.81 4.88
C GLY A 33 17.41 -13.01 3.91
N GLU A 34 18.20 -11.97 3.64
CA GLU A 34 19.39 -12.04 2.78
C GLU A 34 20.49 -12.94 3.40
N VAL A 35 20.72 -12.84 4.72
CA VAL A 35 21.65 -13.70 5.47
C VAL A 35 21.17 -15.15 5.45
N PHE A 36 19.88 -15.40 5.75
CA PHE A 36 19.28 -16.75 5.72
C PHE A 36 19.42 -17.42 4.35
N HIS A 37 19.03 -16.72 3.28
CA HIS A 37 19.17 -17.24 1.92
C HIS A 37 20.64 -17.50 1.56
N THR A 38 21.56 -16.61 1.96
CA THR A 38 23.00 -16.79 1.73
C THR A 38 23.56 -18.00 2.46
N MET A 39 23.19 -18.23 3.73
CA MET A 39 23.58 -19.44 4.46
C MET A 39 23.04 -20.70 3.78
N LEU A 40 21.78 -20.69 3.35
CA LEU A 40 21.11 -21.80 2.67
C LEU A 40 21.82 -22.17 1.36
N GLN A 41 22.16 -21.19 0.52
CA GLN A 41 22.92 -21.38 -0.71
C GLN A 41 24.33 -21.93 -0.47
N VAL A 42 25.02 -21.47 0.59
CA VAL A 42 26.35 -21.99 0.97
C VAL A 42 26.27 -23.45 1.42
N LEU A 43 25.25 -23.82 2.19
CA LEU A 43 25.03 -25.22 2.62
C LEU A 43 24.67 -26.13 1.45
N LYS A 44 23.75 -25.70 0.58
CA LYS A 44 23.37 -26.41 -0.66
C LYS A 44 24.59 -26.67 -1.54
N LYS A 45 25.32 -25.63 -1.93
CA LYS A 45 26.52 -25.73 -2.76
C LYS A 45 27.59 -26.65 -2.16
N ARG A 46 27.69 -26.72 -0.83
CA ARG A 46 28.61 -27.62 -0.14
C ARG A 46 28.15 -29.08 -0.20
N ALA A 47 26.88 -29.37 0.06
CA ALA A 47 26.33 -30.71 -0.05
C ALA A 47 26.38 -31.25 -1.50
N GLU A 48 26.16 -30.38 -2.49
CA GLU A 48 26.31 -30.71 -3.91
C GLU A 48 27.76 -31.08 -4.28
N GLN A 49 28.76 -30.44 -3.65
CA GLN A 49 30.18 -30.78 -3.79
C GLN A 49 30.57 -32.06 -3.03
N GLU A 50 29.98 -32.33 -1.87
CA GLU A 50 30.29 -33.52 -1.05
C GLU A 50 29.59 -34.80 -1.54
N HIS A 51 28.54 -34.69 -2.37
CA HIS A 51 27.76 -35.83 -2.88
C HIS A 51 27.62 -35.92 -4.41
N GLU A 52 28.26 -35.03 -5.18
CA GLU A 52 28.21 -34.97 -6.66
C GLU A 52 26.78 -34.97 -7.25
N ARG A 53 25.81 -34.39 -6.53
CA ARG A 53 24.37 -34.42 -6.86
C ARG A 53 23.71 -33.10 -6.48
N VAL A 54 22.79 -32.61 -7.33
CA VAL A 54 21.92 -31.45 -7.05
C VAL A 54 20.88 -31.78 -5.98
N PHE A 55 20.65 -30.85 -5.05
CA PHE A 55 19.65 -30.96 -3.98
C PHE A 55 18.70 -29.76 -3.97
N ARG A 56 17.46 -29.95 -3.50
CA ARG A 56 16.62 -28.83 -3.05
C ARG A 56 17.00 -28.42 -1.63
N ALA A 57 16.88 -27.15 -1.31
CA ALA A 57 17.05 -26.60 0.04
C ALA A 57 16.24 -27.35 1.11
N ALA A 58 15.00 -27.73 0.78
CA ALA A 58 14.11 -28.48 1.67
C ALA A 58 14.50 -29.96 1.87
N ASP A 59 15.31 -30.55 0.98
CA ASP A 59 15.78 -31.94 1.11
C ASP A 59 17.05 -32.05 1.98
N LEU A 60 17.71 -30.91 2.26
CA LEU A 60 19.02 -30.84 2.92
C LEU A 60 18.98 -30.67 4.44
N LEU A 61 17.86 -30.18 4.98
CA LEU A 61 17.77 -29.67 6.35
C LEU A 61 16.50 -30.16 7.02
N SER A 62 16.61 -30.61 8.27
CA SER A 62 15.46 -30.80 9.14
C SER A 62 14.82 -29.46 9.49
N GLU A 63 13.55 -29.49 9.88
CA GLU A 63 12.82 -28.34 10.44
C GLU A 63 13.61 -27.66 11.59
N GLU A 64 14.23 -28.45 12.47
CA GLU A 64 15.10 -27.98 13.56
C GLU A 64 16.33 -27.19 13.03
N ASN A 65 16.95 -27.65 11.94
CA ASN A 65 18.09 -26.96 11.32
C ASN A 65 17.67 -25.69 10.58
N LEU A 66 16.48 -25.67 9.98
CA LEU A 66 15.90 -24.48 9.36
C LEU A 66 15.57 -23.41 10.42
N GLN A 67 15.01 -23.81 11.56
CA GLN A 67 14.75 -22.92 12.70
C GLN A 67 16.06 -22.39 13.31
N LEU A 68 17.10 -23.22 13.44
CA LEU A 68 18.42 -22.77 13.88
C LEU A 68 19.04 -21.77 12.89
N LEU A 69 18.91 -21.99 11.59
CA LEU A 69 19.39 -21.04 10.57
C LEU A 69 18.62 -19.72 10.60
N ALA A 70 17.30 -19.76 10.80
CA ALA A 70 16.49 -18.55 10.98
C ALA A 70 16.95 -17.75 12.21
N GLN A 71 17.18 -18.43 13.34
CA GLN A 71 17.72 -17.81 14.56
C GLN A 71 19.11 -17.22 14.35
N LEU A 72 20.02 -17.95 13.69
CA LEU A 72 21.39 -17.48 13.37
C LEU A 72 21.43 -16.37 12.32
N SER A 73 20.33 -16.17 11.59
CA SER A 73 20.16 -15.11 10.60
C SER A 73 19.39 -13.91 11.13
N GLU A 74 19.08 -13.87 12.44
CA GLU A 74 18.29 -12.80 13.09
C GLU A 74 16.86 -12.67 12.50
N CYS A 75 16.31 -13.75 11.92
CA CYS A 75 14.91 -13.76 11.49
C CYS A 75 13.97 -13.70 12.71
N PRO A 76 12.85 -12.94 12.63
CA PRO A 76 11.92 -12.81 13.75
C PRO A 76 11.29 -14.17 14.09
N ALA A 77 11.36 -14.54 15.37
CA ALA A 77 10.74 -15.75 15.88
C ALA A 77 9.21 -15.66 15.79
N ALA A 78 8.54 -16.81 15.63
CA ALA A 78 7.10 -16.89 15.76
C ALA A 78 6.67 -16.43 17.19
N PRO A 79 5.72 -15.48 17.33
CA PRO A 79 5.39 -14.91 18.63
C PRO A 79 4.66 -15.94 19.51
N SER A 80 4.89 -15.86 20.82
CA SER A 80 4.08 -16.63 21.79
C SER A 80 2.61 -16.18 21.72
N PRO A 81 1.63 -17.10 21.90
CA PRO A 81 0.23 -16.73 22.08
C PRO A 81 0.02 -15.67 23.17
N ASP A 82 0.85 -15.69 24.22
CA ASP A 82 0.80 -14.76 25.36
C ASP A 82 1.06 -13.29 24.97
N LEU A 83 1.64 -13.02 23.80
CA LEU A 83 1.97 -11.67 23.33
C LEU A 83 0.75 -10.72 23.34
N CYS A 84 -0.44 -11.27 23.08
CA CYS A 84 -1.68 -10.52 22.99
C CYS A 84 -2.43 -10.35 24.33
N GLU A 85 -1.90 -10.84 25.46
CA GLU A 85 -2.53 -10.65 26.78
C GLU A 85 -2.39 -9.22 27.34
N SER A 86 -1.49 -8.40 26.79
CA SER A 86 -1.30 -7.03 27.29
C SER A 86 -2.53 -6.15 27.00
N SER A 87 -2.97 -5.42 28.02
CA SER A 87 -4.23 -4.63 28.00
C SER A 87 -4.29 -3.54 26.92
N ARG A 88 -3.13 -3.15 26.36
CA ARG A 88 -3.01 -2.08 25.34
C ARG A 88 -3.63 -2.47 24.00
N HIS A 89 -3.63 -3.75 23.61
CA HIS A 89 -4.14 -4.22 22.31
C HIS A 89 -5.64 -4.57 22.31
N HIS A 90 -6.36 -4.27 23.39
CA HIS A 90 -7.79 -4.51 23.51
C HIS A 90 -8.64 -3.44 22.77
N LYS A 91 -8.50 -2.16 23.14
CA LYS A 91 -9.35 -1.05 22.62
C LYS A 91 -8.87 -0.50 21.26
N TYR A 92 -7.58 -0.60 20.94
CA TYR A 92 -6.97 0.04 19.77
C TYR A 92 -6.06 -0.91 18.98
N ARG A 93 -5.89 -0.60 17.68
CA ARG A 93 -4.91 -1.26 16.79
C ARG A 93 -3.49 -1.02 17.31
N SER A 94 -2.60 -1.98 17.08
CA SER A 94 -1.15 -1.76 17.15
C SER A 94 -0.65 -1.07 15.87
N VAL A 95 0.45 -0.31 15.96
CA VAL A 95 1.07 0.36 14.80
C VAL A 95 1.59 -0.66 13.77
N SER A 96 1.99 -1.85 14.22
CA SER A 96 2.49 -2.94 13.39
C SER A 96 1.40 -3.92 12.91
N GLY A 97 0.12 -3.72 13.26
CA GLY A 97 -0.97 -4.66 12.96
C GLY A 97 -0.99 -5.94 13.80
N VAL A 98 0.09 -6.24 14.55
CA VAL A 98 0.21 -7.39 15.45
C VAL A 98 -0.93 -7.45 16.47
N CYS A 99 -1.44 -8.66 16.75
CA CYS A 99 -2.61 -8.91 17.61
C CYS A 99 -3.94 -8.31 17.08
N ASN A 100 -4.06 -8.03 15.78
CA ASN A 100 -5.36 -7.88 15.14
C ASN A 100 -6.12 -9.21 15.26
N ASN A 101 -5.63 -10.25 14.58
CA ASN A 101 -6.03 -11.63 14.86
C ASN A 101 -5.42 -12.11 16.19
N ARG A 102 -6.23 -12.77 17.03
CA ARG A 102 -5.81 -13.28 18.35
C ARG A 102 -5.37 -14.74 18.37
N ILE A 103 -5.67 -15.49 17.30
CA ILE A 103 -5.24 -16.89 17.13
C ILE A 103 -3.89 -16.91 16.43
N ASN A 104 -3.69 -16.04 15.43
CA ASN A 104 -2.48 -15.91 14.63
C ASN A 104 -1.96 -14.46 14.69
N PRO A 105 -1.17 -14.07 15.71
CA PRO A 105 -0.85 -12.65 15.98
C PRO A 105 -0.15 -11.86 14.86
N LEU A 106 0.42 -12.53 13.85
CA LEU A 106 1.10 -11.91 12.71
C LEU A 106 0.24 -11.75 11.44
N TRP A 107 -0.98 -12.29 11.38
CA TRP A 107 -1.82 -12.15 10.19
C TRP A 107 -2.20 -10.68 9.96
N GLY A 108 -1.84 -10.14 8.80
CA GLY A 108 -1.95 -8.71 8.48
C GLY A 108 -0.91 -7.80 9.16
N ALA A 109 0.12 -8.33 9.82
CA ALA A 109 1.14 -7.52 10.48
C ALA A 109 2.23 -7.00 9.51
N ALA A 110 2.73 -5.79 9.76
CA ALA A 110 3.87 -5.23 9.05
C ALA A 110 5.15 -6.05 9.33
N GLY A 111 6.05 -6.16 8.33
CA GLY A 111 7.25 -7.00 8.40
C GLY A 111 6.99 -8.50 8.15
N SER A 112 5.73 -8.92 7.99
CA SER A 112 5.40 -10.30 7.58
C SER A 112 5.61 -10.55 6.08
N ALA A 113 5.64 -11.83 5.68
CA ALA A 113 5.73 -12.24 4.29
C ALA A 113 4.37 -12.17 3.57
N LEU A 114 4.37 -11.69 2.32
CA LEU A 114 3.16 -11.64 1.49
C LEU A 114 2.58 -13.05 1.23
N VAL A 115 1.30 -13.25 1.53
CA VAL A 115 0.66 -14.57 1.45
C VAL A 115 0.58 -15.06 0.00
N ARG A 116 0.82 -16.36 -0.22
CA ARG A 116 0.82 -16.99 -1.55
C ARG A 116 -0.45 -17.82 -1.76
N TRP A 117 -1.36 -17.30 -2.59
CA TRP A 117 -2.60 -18.01 -2.98
C TRP A 117 -2.39 -19.12 -4.03
N LEU A 118 -1.26 -19.08 -4.76
CA LEU A 118 -0.74 -20.16 -5.61
C LEU A 118 0.74 -20.39 -5.25
N PRO A 119 1.29 -21.58 -5.51
CA PRO A 119 2.72 -21.87 -5.34
C PRO A 119 3.62 -20.87 -6.10
N ALA A 120 4.88 -20.77 -5.67
CA ALA A 120 5.88 -19.95 -6.35
C ALA A 120 6.43 -20.66 -7.60
N GLU A 121 6.60 -19.91 -8.70
CA GLU A 121 7.25 -20.38 -9.93
C GLU A 121 8.62 -19.71 -10.10
N TYR A 122 9.68 -20.40 -9.64
CA TYR A 122 11.08 -20.06 -9.85
C TYR A 122 11.77 -21.09 -10.78
N GLU A 123 12.87 -20.74 -11.44
CA GLU A 123 13.54 -21.63 -12.41
C GLU A 123 14.25 -22.82 -11.76
N ASP A 124 14.74 -22.60 -10.54
CA ASP A 124 15.37 -23.55 -9.62
C ASP A 124 14.40 -24.09 -8.54
N GLU A 125 13.12 -23.72 -8.63
CA GLU A 125 12.06 -23.99 -7.63
C GLU A 125 12.25 -23.30 -6.26
N GLU A 126 13.29 -22.46 -6.07
CA GLU A 126 13.64 -21.84 -4.78
C GLU A 126 13.64 -20.31 -4.82
N GLY A 127 14.28 -19.69 -5.83
CA GLY A 127 14.42 -18.24 -5.90
C GLY A 127 15.01 -17.65 -7.19
N GLU A 128 15.52 -18.44 -8.14
CA GLU A 128 15.99 -17.92 -9.43
C GLU A 128 14.79 -17.42 -10.26
N PRO A 129 14.70 -16.11 -10.59
CA PRO A 129 13.52 -15.53 -11.22
C PRO A 129 13.35 -16.01 -12.65
N LYS A 130 12.10 -16.15 -13.11
CA LYS A 130 11.82 -16.59 -14.48
C LYS A 130 12.50 -15.66 -15.51
N GLY A 131 13.26 -16.25 -16.43
CA GLY A 131 14.13 -15.55 -17.39
C GLY A 131 15.54 -15.21 -16.89
N TRP A 132 15.99 -15.80 -15.78
CA TRP A 132 17.37 -15.70 -15.27
C TRP A 132 18.36 -16.48 -16.14
N ASN A 133 18.07 -17.76 -16.40
CA ASN A 133 18.92 -18.61 -17.22
C ASN A 133 18.64 -18.40 -18.72
N PRO A 134 19.61 -17.97 -19.54
CA PRO A 134 19.37 -17.55 -20.93
C PRO A 134 18.97 -18.69 -21.89
N GLU A 135 19.12 -19.94 -21.46
CA GLU A 135 18.73 -21.15 -22.23
C GLU A 135 17.47 -21.83 -21.67
N ARG A 136 16.91 -21.36 -20.54
CA ARG A 136 15.76 -22.00 -19.89
C ARG A 136 14.47 -21.73 -20.64
N LEU A 137 13.89 -22.79 -21.20
CA LEU A 137 12.60 -22.75 -21.89
C LEU A 137 11.44 -22.84 -20.89
N HIS A 138 10.47 -21.95 -21.05
CA HIS A 138 9.17 -21.94 -20.37
C HIS A 138 8.11 -22.32 -21.40
N ASN A 139 7.38 -23.42 -21.18
CA ASN A 139 6.44 -24.00 -22.15
C ASN A 139 7.02 -24.14 -23.57
N GLY A 140 8.30 -24.51 -23.67
CA GLY A 140 9.02 -24.70 -24.94
C GLY A 140 9.66 -23.44 -25.55
N PHE A 141 9.55 -22.26 -24.92
CA PHE A 141 10.06 -21.00 -25.46
C PHE A 141 10.83 -20.16 -24.42
N LEU A 142 11.80 -19.37 -24.88
CA LEU A 142 12.45 -18.35 -24.04
C LEU A 142 11.46 -17.22 -23.71
N LEU A 143 11.46 -16.75 -22.47
CA LEU A 143 10.63 -15.62 -22.06
C LEU A 143 11.11 -14.30 -22.68
N PRO A 144 10.21 -13.38 -23.05
CA PRO A 144 10.60 -12.10 -23.60
C PRO A 144 11.21 -11.19 -22.53
N SER A 145 12.21 -10.40 -22.91
CA SER A 145 12.75 -9.34 -22.05
C SER A 145 11.64 -8.35 -21.66
N PRO A 146 11.50 -7.97 -20.37
CA PRO A 146 10.50 -7.00 -19.91
C PRO A 146 10.50 -5.68 -20.70
N ARG A 147 11.67 -5.17 -21.05
CA ARG A 147 11.83 -3.94 -21.84
C ARG A 147 11.37 -4.09 -23.29
N ARG A 148 11.40 -5.31 -23.84
CA ARG A 148 10.83 -5.63 -25.16
C ARG A 148 9.30 -5.63 -25.10
N VAL A 149 8.71 -6.28 -24.09
CA VAL A 149 7.26 -6.28 -23.85
C VAL A 149 6.74 -4.86 -23.67
N SER A 150 7.41 -4.06 -22.83
CA SER A 150 7.10 -2.64 -22.61
C SER A 150 7.02 -1.86 -23.93
N ARG A 151 8.07 -1.91 -24.75
CA ARG A 151 8.16 -1.15 -26.01
C ARG A 151 7.28 -1.67 -27.15
N GLU A 152 7.03 -2.97 -27.24
CA GLU A 152 6.22 -3.54 -28.32
C GLU A 152 4.71 -3.54 -28.01
N ILE A 153 4.31 -3.52 -26.73
CA ILE A 153 2.91 -3.74 -26.31
C ILE A 153 2.35 -2.63 -25.41
N ILE A 154 3.11 -2.14 -24.42
CA ILE A 154 2.56 -1.38 -23.28
C ILE A 154 2.70 0.14 -23.44
N SER A 155 3.84 0.60 -23.95
CA SER A 155 4.18 2.03 -24.04
C SER A 155 3.32 2.77 -25.07
N SER A 156 2.86 3.98 -24.70
CA SER A 156 1.98 4.83 -25.51
C SER A 156 2.36 6.31 -25.37
N SER A 157 2.38 7.02 -26.50
CA SER A 157 2.75 8.45 -26.54
C SER A 157 1.61 9.40 -26.14
N CYS A 158 0.37 8.91 -26.06
CA CYS A 158 -0.79 9.67 -25.60
C CYS A 158 -1.83 8.76 -24.93
N LYS A 159 -2.76 9.37 -24.19
CA LYS A 159 -3.97 8.73 -23.65
C LYS A 159 -5.20 9.58 -23.95
N ARG A 160 -6.38 8.98 -23.88
CA ARG A 160 -7.68 9.67 -23.94
C ARG A 160 -8.13 10.02 -22.52
N ALA A 161 -9.06 10.97 -22.41
CA ALA A 161 -9.79 11.19 -21.16
C ALA A 161 -10.82 10.07 -20.91
N ASP A 162 -11.06 9.79 -19.64
CA ASP A 162 -12.20 9.05 -19.11
C ASP A 162 -13.18 10.08 -18.52
N GLU A 163 -14.25 10.39 -19.24
CA GLU A 163 -15.23 11.41 -18.83
C GLU A 163 -16.19 10.93 -17.72
N GLU A 164 -15.97 9.75 -17.11
CA GLU A 164 -16.76 9.24 -15.98
C GLU A 164 -16.12 9.54 -14.61
N TYR A 165 -14.80 9.64 -14.54
CA TYR A 165 -14.03 9.71 -13.29
C TYR A 165 -12.92 10.77 -13.31
N THR A 166 -12.60 11.32 -12.15
CA THR A 166 -11.55 12.35 -11.98
C THR A 166 -10.16 11.72 -11.83
N GLN A 167 -9.11 12.51 -12.08
CA GLN A 167 -7.72 12.12 -11.84
C GLN A 167 -7.51 11.66 -10.39
N LEU A 168 -8.24 12.20 -9.40
CA LEU A 168 -8.20 11.75 -8.00
C LEU A 168 -8.47 10.24 -7.81
N LEU A 169 -9.21 9.58 -8.73
CA LEU A 169 -9.37 8.12 -8.69
C LEU A 169 -8.03 7.39 -8.90
N VAL A 170 -7.13 7.94 -9.72
CA VAL A 170 -5.80 7.37 -9.96
C VAL A 170 -4.94 7.47 -8.71
N ASP A 171 -4.81 8.69 -8.18
CA ASP A 171 -3.93 9.01 -7.05
C ASP A 171 -4.42 8.36 -5.75
N TRP A 172 -5.74 8.23 -5.54
CA TRP A 172 -6.30 7.47 -4.42
C TRP A 172 -6.02 5.95 -4.55
N GLY A 173 -5.93 5.43 -5.77
CA GLY A 173 -5.47 4.06 -6.01
C GLY A 173 -4.04 3.83 -5.55
N GLN A 174 -3.14 4.77 -5.84
CA GLN A 174 -1.76 4.71 -5.33
C GLN A 174 -1.71 4.85 -3.80
N TYR A 175 -2.53 5.72 -3.22
CA TYR A 175 -2.62 5.86 -1.77
C TYR A 175 -3.03 4.54 -1.08
N ILE A 176 -4.01 3.82 -1.63
CA ILE A 176 -4.43 2.50 -1.11
C ILE A 176 -3.34 1.43 -1.30
N ASP A 177 -2.60 1.44 -2.42
CA ASP A 177 -1.51 0.48 -2.68
C ASP A 177 -0.45 0.56 -1.56
N HIS A 178 -0.11 1.79 -1.17
CA HIS A 178 0.88 2.10 -0.13
C HIS A 178 0.37 1.88 1.31
N ASP A 179 -0.95 1.91 1.56
CA ASP A 179 -1.58 1.54 2.86
C ASP A 179 -1.56 0.01 3.05
N ILE A 180 -1.88 -0.75 1.98
CA ILE A 180 -1.97 -2.21 2.03
C ILE A 180 -0.61 -2.91 1.93
N SER A 181 0.34 -2.39 1.14
CA SER A 181 1.58 -3.13 0.86
C SER A 181 2.79 -2.28 0.49
N PHE A 182 3.96 -2.69 0.98
CA PHE A 182 5.25 -2.20 0.54
C PHE A 182 6.26 -3.35 0.49
N THR A 183 6.98 -3.51 -0.62
CA THR A 183 8.09 -4.46 -0.73
C THR A 183 9.41 -3.68 -0.77
N PRO A 184 10.29 -3.81 0.25
CA PRO A 184 11.60 -3.18 0.23
C PRO A 184 12.50 -3.79 -0.85
N GLN A 185 13.58 -3.08 -1.20
CA GLN A 185 14.67 -3.61 -2.03
C GLN A 185 15.85 -3.96 -1.12
N SER A 186 16.69 -4.93 -1.51
CA SER A 186 17.93 -5.24 -0.77
C SER A 186 18.82 -3.99 -0.67
N SER A 187 19.40 -3.78 0.51
CA SER A 187 20.22 -2.63 0.88
C SER A 187 21.68 -2.71 0.38
N SER A 188 22.03 -3.67 -0.48
CA SER A 188 23.40 -3.98 -0.89
C SER A 188 24.04 -2.98 -1.89
N SER A 189 24.13 -1.69 -1.52
CA SER A 189 25.27 -0.83 -1.88
C SER A 189 25.39 0.45 -1.02
N THR A 190 25.70 0.30 0.27
CA THR A 190 26.36 1.32 1.13
C THR A 190 25.81 2.76 1.13
N ALA A 191 24.85 3.08 1.99
CA ALA A 191 24.92 4.21 2.96
C ALA A 191 23.63 4.41 3.79
N ALA A 192 23.74 4.35 5.13
CA ALA A 192 22.86 5.11 6.03
C ALA A 192 23.32 6.59 6.05
N TRP A 193 22.59 7.59 6.55
CA TRP A 193 21.55 7.64 7.59
C TRP A 193 20.58 8.81 7.35
N THR A 194 19.39 8.79 7.97
CA THR A 194 18.90 9.93 8.80
C THR A 194 17.77 9.48 9.71
N ASP A 195 17.59 10.18 10.84
CA ASP A 195 16.91 9.65 12.02
C ASP A 195 15.53 10.31 12.25
N VAL A 196 14.46 9.57 11.92
CA VAL A 196 13.09 9.81 12.40
C VAL A 196 12.41 8.46 12.59
N ASP A 197 12.02 8.15 13.83
CA ASP A 197 11.45 6.86 14.19
C ASP A 197 9.91 6.86 14.24
N CYS A 198 9.29 5.96 13.46
CA CYS A 198 7.84 5.75 13.47
C CYS A 198 7.33 4.92 14.67
N TYR A 199 8.20 4.30 15.46
CA TYR A 199 7.83 3.48 16.61
C TYR A 199 7.69 4.30 17.91
N ASN A 200 8.17 5.54 17.93
CA ASN A 200 8.29 6.38 19.13
C ASN A 200 7.59 7.76 19.07
N THR A 201 6.73 8.04 18.07
CA THR A 201 5.95 9.29 18.00
C THR A 201 4.48 9.10 18.38
N CYS A 202 3.92 10.08 19.09
CA CYS A 202 2.51 10.14 19.50
C CYS A 202 1.75 11.35 18.88
N GLU A 203 2.38 12.11 17.99
CA GLU A 203 1.74 13.20 17.26
C GLU A 203 1.10 12.71 15.96
N ASN A 204 0.07 13.39 15.46
CA ASN A 204 -0.57 13.11 14.17
C ASN A 204 0.35 13.53 13.00
N VAL A 205 1.39 12.74 12.73
CA VAL A 205 2.40 13.03 11.71
C VAL A 205 2.20 12.16 10.47
N HIS A 206 2.03 12.82 9.33
CA HIS A 206 2.02 12.20 8.00
C HIS A 206 3.36 11.46 7.74
N PRO A 207 3.36 10.18 7.32
CA PRO A 207 2.32 9.53 6.51
C PRO A 207 1.68 8.27 7.13
N CYS A 208 1.32 8.26 8.42
CA CYS A 208 0.74 7.06 9.06
C CYS A 208 -0.80 7.14 9.22
N PHE A 209 -1.56 6.76 8.18
CA PHE A 209 -3.04 6.77 8.21
C PHE A 209 -3.66 5.58 7.44
N PRO A 210 -4.37 4.65 8.11
CA PRO A 210 -5.20 3.64 7.44
C PRO A 210 -6.61 4.19 7.17
N ILE A 211 -7.03 4.28 5.89
CA ILE A 211 -8.36 4.82 5.52
C ILE A 211 -9.22 3.74 4.85
N GLN A 212 -10.00 3.05 5.68
CA GLN A 212 -10.79 1.89 5.26
C GLN A 212 -12.16 2.24 4.64
N ILE A 213 -12.81 3.32 5.08
CA ILE A 213 -14.20 3.65 4.70
C ILE A 213 -14.29 4.06 3.22
N ILE A 214 -13.58 5.12 2.82
CA ILE A 214 -13.58 5.65 1.45
C ILE A 214 -13.11 4.57 0.46
N THR A 215 -12.10 3.80 0.85
CA THR A 215 -11.54 2.69 0.07
C THR A 215 -12.58 1.64 -0.31
N MET A 216 -13.29 1.07 0.67
CA MET A 216 -14.25 0.00 0.40
C MET A 216 -15.62 0.50 -0.11
N ARG A 217 -16.06 1.68 0.36
CA ARG A 217 -17.39 2.23 0.01
C ARG A 217 -17.38 2.99 -1.32
N ASP A 218 -16.34 3.79 -1.58
CA ASP A 218 -16.35 4.75 -2.69
C ASP A 218 -15.42 4.36 -3.84
N TYR A 219 -14.26 3.75 -3.53
CA TYR A 219 -13.21 3.45 -4.50
C TYR A 219 -13.35 2.06 -5.13
N VAL A 220 -13.30 0.98 -4.35
CA VAL A 220 -13.34 -0.40 -4.87
C VAL A 220 -14.51 -0.66 -5.82
N PRO A 221 -15.75 -0.20 -5.55
CA PRO A 221 -16.88 -0.40 -6.47
C PRO A 221 -16.69 0.23 -7.86
N LYS A 222 -15.95 1.36 -7.96
CA LYS A 222 -15.60 2.03 -9.22
C LYS A 222 -14.52 1.28 -10.00
N ILE A 223 -13.65 0.54 -9.30
CA ILE A 223 -12.54 -0.22 -9.90
C ILE A 223 -12.93 -1.59 -10.40
N ILE A 224 -13.72 -2.36 -9.64
CA ILE A 224 -14.09 -3.75 -10.01
C ILE A 224 -15.51 -3.86 -10.59
N GLY A 225 -16.35 -2.83 -10.41
CA GLY A 225 -17.76 -2.83 -10.79
C GLY A 225 -18.66 -3.49 -9.72
N LEU A 226 -19.93 -3.06 -9.65
CA LEU A 226 -20.87 -3.51 -8.62
C LEU A 226 -21.16 -5.03 -8.65
N GLU A 227 -21.24 -5.64 -9.84
CA GLU A 227 -21.43 -7.10 -10.00
C GLU A 227 -20.25 -7.88 -9.38
N SER A 228 -19.02 -7.41 -9.61
CA SER A 228 -17.81 -8.01 -9.02
C SER A 228 -17.73 -7.77 -7.51
N LEU A 229 -18.19 -6.61 -7.04
CA LEU A 229 -18.27 -6.30 -5.61
C LEU A 229 -19.23 -7.27 -4.90
N GLU A 230 -20.45 -7.44 -5.43
CA GLU A 230 -21.43 -8.39 -4.87
C GLU A 230 -20.89 -9.83 -4.90
N ARG A 231 -20.27 -10.24 -6.02
CA ARG A 231 -19.74 -11.60 -6.23
C ARG A 231 -18.51 -11.94 -5.39
N TYR A 232 -17.56 -11.02 -5.23
CA TYR A 232 -16.24 -11.30 -4.62
C TYR A 232 -16.04 -10.70 -3.23
N VAL A 233 -16.83 -9.70 -2.84
CA VAL A 233 -16.78 -9.05 -1.51
C VAL A 233 -18.07 -9.34 -0.74
N GLY A 234 -19.22 -9.06 -1.35
CA GLY A 234 -20.55 -9.20 -0.75
C GLY A 234 -20.81 -8.21 0.41
N PRO A 235 -21.98 -8.31 1.08
CA PRO A 235 -22.22 -7.59 2.34
C PRO A 235 -21.19 -7.99 3.41
N TYR A 236 -21.02 -7.15 4.43
CA TYR A 236 -20.20 -7.50 5.59
C TYR A 236 -20.93 -8.50 6.50
N GLY A 237 -20.22 -9.55 6.92
CA GLY A 237 -20.77 -10.65 7.73
C GLY A 237 -20.43 -10.58 9.22
N GLY A 238 -19.67 -9.57 9.65
CA GLY A 238 -18.94 -9.57 10.92
C GLY A 238 -17.47 -9.98 10.73
N TYR A 239 -16.70 -9.90 11.82
CA TYR A 239 -15.29 -10.30 11.86
C TYR A 239 -15.16 -11.82 12.01
N ASP A 240 -14.33 -12.44 11.15
CA ASP A 240 -14.02 -13.87 11.19
C ASP A 240 -12.52 -14.08 11.57
N PRO A 241 -12.23 -14.61 12.77
CA PRO A 241 -10.85 -14.87 13.21
C PRO A 241 -10.17 -16.04 12.50
N THR A 242 -10.86 -16.76 11.61
CA THR A 242 -10.27 -17.82 10.77
C THR A 242 -9.72 -17.30 9.44
N ILE A 243 -10.00 -16.03 9.08
CA ILE A 243 -9.49 -15.40 7.86
C ILE A 243 -8.10 -14.80 8.09
N ASP A 244 -7.18 -15.12 7.19
CA ASP A 244 -5.89 -14.43 7.05
C ASP A 244 -6.09 -13.13 6.26
N ALA A 245 -5.93 -12.00 6.95
CA ALA A 245 -6.05 -10.65 6.37
C ALA A 245 -4.77 -10.17 5.65
N SER A 246 -3.72 -11.00 5.57
CA SER A 246 -2.43 -10.60 4.99
C SER A 246 -2.53 -10.22 3.51
N ALA A 247 -1.69 -9.27 3.09
CA ALA A 247 -1.60 -8.85 1.69
C ALA A 247 -1.02 -9.98 0.82
N ALA A 248 -1.76 -10.40 -0.22
CA ALA A 248 -1.34 -11.47 -1.11
C ALA A 248 -0.27 -10.99 -2.08
N ASN A 249 0.70 -11.85 -2.37
CA ASN A 249 1.83 -11.53 -3.23
C ASN A 249 1.37 -11.05 -4.62
N VAL A 250 0.42 -11.75 -5.24
CA VAL A 250 -0.16 -11.39 -6.55
C VAL A 250 -0.91 -10.05 -6.52
N PHE A 251 -1.47 -9.64 -5.38
CA PHE A 251 -2.15 -8.35 -5.24
C PHE A 251 -1.14 -7.20 -5.30
N ALA A 252 -0.15 -7.23 -4.40
CA ALA A 252 0.88 -6.20 -4.23
C ALA A 252 1.88 -6.09 -5.40
N THR A 253 2.01 -7.13 -6.22
CA THR A 253 2.97 -7.16 -7.35
C THR A 253 2.34 -7.13 -8.74
N ALA A 254 1.06 -7.44 -8.87
CA ALA A 254 0.37 -7.42 -10.16
C ALA A 254 -1.01 -6.78 -10.09
N ALA A 255 -1.96 -7.34 -9.34
CA ALA A 255 -3.37 -6.99 -9.49
C ALA A 255 -3.66 -5.52 -9.16
N PHE A 256 -3.13 -4.99 -8.05
CA PHE A 256 -3.38 -3.60 -7.66
C PHE A 256 -2.50 -2.59 -8.43
N ARG A 257 -1.39 -3.07 -9.02
CA ARG A 257 -0.56 -2.32 -9.97
C ARG A 257 -1.22 -2.06 -11.33
N PHE A 258 -2.51 -2.35 -11.49
CA PHE A 258 -3.31 -1.86 -12.61
C PHE A 258 -3.32 -0.32 -12.66
N GLY A 259 -3.23 0.36 -11.50
CA GLY A 259 -3.22 1.82 -11.39
C GLY A 259 -2.09 2.52 -12.16
N HIS A 260 -0.98 1.81 -12.45
CA HIS A 260 0.06 2.33 -13.35
C HIS A 260 -0.45 2.58 -14.77
N ALA A 261 -1.40 1.75 -15.25
CA ALA A 261 -2.06 1.99 -16.54
C ALA A 261 -3.06 3.15 -16.50
N THR A 262 -3.42 3.67 -15.33
CA THR A 262 -4.19 4.92 -15.16
C THR A 262 -3.32 6.16 -14.92
N ILE A 263 -1.99 6.08 -15.04
CA ILE A 263 -1.13 7.28 -14.95
C ILE A 263 -1.30 8.20 -16.18
N TYR A 264 -1.47 9.50 -15.93
CA TYR A 264 -1.50 10.58 -16.94
C TYR A 264 -0.14 11.29 -17.03
N PRO A 265 0.32 11.79 -18.20
CA PRO A 265 1.67 12.34 -18.37
C PRO A 265 1.81 13.81 -17.93
N VAL A 266 0.72 14.42 -17.46
CA VAL A 266 0.63 15.84 -17.12
C VAL A 266 -0.01 15.98 -15.74
N LEU A 267 0.65 16.69 -14.83
CA LEU A 267 0.08 17.10 -13.55
C LEU A 267 -0.68 18.41 -13.76
N SER A 268 -2.01 18.33 -13.85
CA SER A 268 -2.88 19.51 -13.95
C SER A 268 -2.80 20.35 -12.68
N ARG A 269 -2.78 21.68 -12.86
CA ARG A 269 -2.83 22.66 -11.77
C ARG A 269 -3.81 23.78 -12.13
N PHE A 270 -4.79 24.02 -11.25
CA PHE A 270 -5.88 24.95 -11.52
C PHE A 270 -6.02 26.09 -10.51
N ASN A 271 -6.44 27.26 -11.00
CA ASN A 271 -6.85 28.40 -10.19
C ASN A 271 -8.24 28.18 -9.55
N GLU A 272 -8.72 29.16 -8.80
CA GLU A 272 -10.03 29.14 -8.14
C GLU A 272 -11.22 28.96 -9.10
N SER A 273 -11.07 29.32 -10.38
CA SER A 273 -12.09 29.16 -11.43
C SER A 273 -11.96 27.85 -12.22
N PHE A 274 -11.21 26.88 -11.69
CA PHE A 274 -10.89 25.60 -12.36
C PHE A 274 -10.34 25.75 -13.79
N GLN A 275 -9.58 26.81 -14.04
CA GLN A 275 -8.79 27.03 -15.26
C GLN A 275 -7.30 26.81 -14.97
N GLU A 276 -6.47 26.60 -16.00
CA GLU A 276 -5.00 26.49 -15.82
C GLU A 276 -4.43 27.69 -15.03
N HIS A 277 -3.67 27.39 -13.98
CA HIS A 277 -3.20 28.43 -13.06
C HIS A 277 -2.08 29.28 -13.68
N GLU A 278 -2.34 30.58 -13.76
CA GLU A 278 -1.58 31.62 -14.47
C GLU A 278 -0.11 31.76 -14.02
N ARG A 279 0.19 31.36 -12.78
CA ARG A 279 1.55 31.36 -12.20
C ARG A 279 2.17 29.97 -12.10
N PHE A 280 1.33 28.94 -12.00
CA PHE A 280 1.73 27.57 -11.70
C PHE A 280 1.09 26.64 -12.75
N PRO A 281 1.50 26.74 -14.03
CA PRO A 281 0.89 26.00 -15.14
C PRO A 281 1.10 24.49 -14.99
N HIS A 282 0.49 23.72 -15.88
CA HIS A 282 0.59 22.27 -15.90
C HIS A 282 2.05 21.81 -16.05
N LEU A 283 2.43 20.75 -15.34
CA LEU A 283 3.78 20.17 -15.36
C LEU A 283 3.78 18.84 -16.11
N ARG A 284 4.90 18.44 -16.72
CA ARG A 284 5.07 17.03 -17.09
C ARG A 284 5.28 16.20 -15.83
N LEU A 285 4.75 14.98 -15.82
CA LEU A 285 4.83 14.11 -14.64
C LEU A 285 6.28 13.88 -14.19
N HIS A 286 7.20 13.69 -15.14
CA HIS A 286 8.62 13.48 -14.85
C HIS A 286 9.33 14.69 -14.21
N GLU A 287 8.76 15.90 -14.30
CA GLU A 287 9.25 17.13 -13.64
C GLU A 287 8.71 17.30 -12.21
N SER A 288 7.81 16.40 -11.77
CA SER A 288 7.15 16.43 -10.46
C SER A 288 7.66 15.36 -9.49
N PHE A 289 8.28 14.28 -9.98
CA PHE A 289 8.85 13.23 -9.14
C PHE A 289 9.82 13.82 -8.10
N PHE A 290 9.68 13.36 -6.85
CA PHE A 290 10.50 13.74 -5.69
C PHE A 290 10.72 15.26 -5.52
N SER A 291 9.74 16.08 -5.91
CA SER A 291 9.83 17.54 -5.91
C SER A 291 8.87 18.24 -4.89
N PRO A 292 8.90 17.90 -3.58
CA PRO A 292 8.02 18.50 -2.58
C PRO A 292 8.22 20.02 -2.41
N TRP A 293 9.38 20.54 -2.84
CA TRP A 293 9.64 21.98 -2.90
C TRP A 293 8.61 22.73 -3.75
N ARG A 294 7.95 22.07 -4.71
CA ARG A 294 6.87 22.65 -5.52
C ARG A 294 5.65 22.97 -4.68
N ILE A 295 5.23 22.09 -3.76
CA ILE A 295 4.11 22.37 -2.85
C ILE A 295 4.44 23.60 -2.00
N VAL A 296 5.66 23.66 -1.46
CA VAL A 296 6.12 24.75 -0.58
C VAL A 296 6.32 26.10 -1.30
N LYS A 297 6.58 26.11 -2.62
CA LYS A 297 6.96 27.34 -3.37
C LYS A 297 6.06 27.69 -4.56
N GLU A 298 5.26 26.76 -5.05
CA GLU A 298 4.42 26.89 -6.26
C GLU A 298 2.92 26.78 -5.92
N GLY A 299 2.51 27.39 -4.80
CA GLY A 299 1.10 27.70 -4.51
C GLY A 299 0.37 26.78 -3.53
N GLY A 300 1.06 25.98 -2.71
CA GLY A 300 0.42 25.09 -1.73
C GLY A 300 -0.01 23.76 -2.34
N ILE A 301 -1.07 23.16 -1.78
CA ILE A 301 -1.69 21.93 -2.32
C ILE A 301 -2.85 22.24 -3.26
N GLU A 302 -3.49 23.40 -3.08
CA GLU A 302 -4.75 23.83 -3.67
C GLU A 302 -4.74 23.78 -5.20
N PRO A 303 -3.68 24.23 -5.93
CA PRO A 303 -3.66 24.13 -7.38
C PRO A 303 -3.70 22.69 -7.87
N THR A 304 -2.99 21.80 -7.18
CA THR A 304 -2.90 20.37 -7.49
C THR A 304 -4.19 19.66 -7.12
N VAL A 305 -4.76 19.91 -5.93
CA VAL A 305 -6.02 19.28 -5.50
C VAL A 305 -7.20 19.69 -6.40
N ARG A 306 -7.28 20.98 -6.81
CA ARG A 306 -8.23 21.38 -7.86
C ARG A 306 -7.97 20.66 -9.18
N GLY A 307 -6.71 20.43 -9.55
CA GLY A 307 -6.33 19.58 -10.69
C GLY A 307 -6.82 18.14 -10.57
N LEU A 308 -6.67 17.51 -9.39
CA LEU A 308 -7.08 16.13 -9.13
C LEU A 308 -8.60 15.94 -9.25
N ILE A 309 -9.42 16.87 -8.76
CA ILE A 309 -10.90 16.79 -8.85
C ILE A 309 -11.48 17.42 -10.13
N GLY A 310 -10.73 18.31 -10.77
CA GLY A 310 -11.17 19.05 -11.97
C GLY A 310 -10.75 18.43 -13.30
N SER A 311 -9.71 17.60 -13.34
CA SER A 311 -9.30 16.88 -14.56
C SER A 311 -9.94 15.49 -14.61
N PRO A 312 -10.36 15.02 -15.80
CA PRO A 312 -10.75 13.63 -15.98
C PRO A 312 -9.53 12.71 -15.81
N ALA A 313 -9.76 11.50 -15.32
CA ALA A 313 -8.78 10.42 -15.34
C ALA A 313 -8.42 10.07 -16.81
N PRO A 314 -7.30 9.38 -17.06
CA PRO A 314 -7.02 8.85 -18.38
C PRO A 314 -7.69 7.51 -18.61
N ALA A 315 -8.39 7.39 -19.74
CA ALA A 315 -8.95 6.13 -20.20
C ALA A 315 -7.84 5.16 -20.63
N VAL A 316 -7.94 3.92 -20.14
CA VAL A 316 -7.04 2.81 -20.47
C VAL A 316 -7.59 2.04 -21.67
N SER A 317 -6.72 1.58 -22.56
CA SER A 317 -7.08 0.60 -23.59
C SER A 317 -5.93 -0.39 -23.84
N PRO A 318 -6.18 -1.59 -24.38
CA PRO A 318 -5.13 -2.59 -24.62
C PRO A 318 -4.02 -2.13 -25.58
N ASN A 319 -4.25 -1.03 -26.32
CA ASN A 319 -3.30 -0.38 -27.22
C ASN A 319 -2.77 0.98 -26.68
N SER A 320 -3.10 1.35 -25.44
CA SER A 320 -2.62 2.53 -24.72
C SER A 320 -2.63 2.27 -23.21
N LEU A 321 -1.55 1.68 -22.69
CA LEU A 321 -1.45 1.26 -21.29
C LEU A 321 -0.63 2.23 -20.44
N LEU A 322 0.68 2.41 -20.68
CA LEU A 322 1.53 3.33 -19.90
C LEU A 322 2.12 4.44 -20.77
N VAL A 323 2.33 5.63 -20.18
CA VAL A 323 2.87 6.81 -20.85
C VAL A 323 4.40 6.87 -20.81
N GLU A 324 5.01 7.54 -21.79
CA GLU A 324 6.47 7.71 -21.91
C GLU A 324 7.13 8.32 -20.66
N ASP A 325 6.43 9.18 -19.91
CA ASP A 325 6.92 9.74 -18.63
C ASP A 325 7.23 8.67 -17.57
N VAL A 326 6.67 7.46 -17.69
CA VAL A 326 6.96 6.32 -16.80
C VAL A 326 7.60 5.11 -17.50
N THR A 327 7.57 4.99 -18.84
CA THR A 327 8.27 3.91 -19.57
C THR A 327 9.66 4.32 -20.09
N GLU A 328 9.94 5.62 -20.20
CA GLU A 328 11.21 6.17 -20.68
C GLU A 328 11.89 7.14 -19.69
N MET A 329 11.10 7.85 -18.86
CA MET A 329 11.59 8.96 -18.03
C MET A 329 11.42 8.78 -16.51
N LEU A 330 11.02 7.58 -16.02
CA LEU A 330 10.82 7.34 -14.59
C LEU A 330 12.08 7.64 -13.78
N VAL A 331 11.97 8.47 -12.76
CA VAL A 331 13.05 8.73 -11.80
C VAL A 331 12.96 7.72 -10.65
N VAL A 332 14.10 7.16 -10.23
CA VAL A 332 14.24 6.31 -9.05
C VAL A 332 15.45 6.84 -8.27
N LEU A 333 15.28 7.13 -6.98
CA LEU A 333 16.20 8.01 -6.23
C LEU A 333 17.67 7.58 -6.24
N ASP A 334 17.96 6.29 -6.17
CA ASP A 334 19.32 5.75 -6.16
C ASP A 334 19.86 5.40 -7.57
N THR A 335 19.07 5.60 -8.62
CA THR A 335 19.45 5.24 -9.99
C THR A 335 19.82 6.47 -10.82
N ARG A 336 21.09 6.53 -11.28
CA ARG A 336 21.62 7.64 -12.12
C ARG A 336 21.11 7.65 -13.57
N ARG A 337 19.99 7.00 -13.86
CA ARG A 337 19.38 6.83 -15.19
C ARG A 337 17.87 6.75 -15.03
N HIS A 338 17.14 7.20 -16.05
CA HIS A 338 15.71 6.95 -16.12
C HIS A 338 15.42 5.45 -16.28
N MET A 339 14.29 5.02 -15.73
CA MET A 339 13.84 3.64 -15.69
C MET A 339 12.52 3.46 -16.45
N ASP A 340 12.13 2.19 -16.63
CA ASP A 340 10.89 1.79 -17.29
C ASP A 340 9.99 1.06 -16.28
N LEU A 341 8.91 1.70 -15.86
CA LEU A 341 7.95 1.18 -14.88
C LEU A 341 7.26 -0.11 -15.34
N ALA A 342 7.00 -0.24 -16.65
CA ALA A 342 6.41 -1.46 -17.20
C ALA A 342 7.41 -2.62 -17.18
N ALA A 343 8.66 -2.36 -17.57
CA ALA A 343 9.72 -3.37 -17.47
C ALA A 343 10.01 -3.77 -16.01
N LEU A 344 9.97 -2.81 -15.08
CA LEU A 344 10.12 -3.05 -13.64
C LEU A 344 8.98 -3.92 -13.07
N ASN A 345 7.71 -3.66 -13.40
CA ASN A 345 6.59 -4.46 -12.92
C ASN A 345 6.63 -5.91 -13.47
N LEU A 346 6.92 -6.06 -14.77
CA LEU A 346 7.10 -7.38 -15.38
C LEU A 346 8.26 -8.16 -14.74
N GLN A 347 9.42 -7.52 -14.53
CA GLN A 347 10.54 -8.18 -13.85
C GLN A 347 10.21 -8.51 -12.39
N ARG A 348 9.51 -7.61 -11.67
CA ARG A 348 9.09 -7.82 -10.27
C ARG A 348 8.11 -8.98 -10.12
N GLY A 349 7.25 -9.23 -11.11
CA GLY A 349 6.39 -10.41 -11.13
C GLY A 349 7.18 -11.73 -11.25
N ARG A 350 8.30 -11.72 -11.96
CA ARG A 350 9.19 -12.89 -12.12
C ARG A 350 10.10 -13.09 -10.90
N ASP A 351 10.57 -11.99 -10.32
CA ASP A 351 11.29 -11.87 -9.03
C ASP A 351 10.50 -12.41 -7.83
N HIS A 352 9.18 -12.17 -7.81
CA HIS A 352 8.29 -12.72 -6.79
C HIS A 352 7.81 -14.16 -7.10
N GLY A 353 8.24 -14.75 -8.21
CA GLY A 353 7.84 -16.10 -8.62
C GLY A 353 6.33 -16.22 -8.83
N LEU A 354 5.68 -15.22 -9.45
CA LEU A 354 4.25 -15.27 -9.74
C LEU A 354 3.94 -16.29 -10.83
N ALA A 355 2.85 -17.05 -10.63
CA ALA A 355 2.35 -17.97 -11.64
C ALA A 355 1.92 -17.28 -12.95
N GLY A 356 1.88 -18.04 -14.05
CA GLY A 356 1.46 -17.55 -15.37
C GLY A 356 0.02 -17.00 -15.39
N TYR A 357 -0.28 -16.12 -16.35
CA TYR A 357 -1.61 -15.49 -16.51
C TYR A 357 -2.76 -16.51 -16.50
N ASN A 358 -2.60 -17.65 -17.18
CA ASN A 358 -3.64 -18.68 -17.26
C ASN A 358 -3.89 -19.41 -15.92
N GLU A 359 -2.87 -19.64 -15.10
CA GLU A 359 -3.03 -20.23 -13.75
C GLU A 359 -3.90 -19.32 -12.86
N TRP A 360 -3.69 -18.00 -12.94
CA TRP A 360 -4.49 -17.02 -12.22
C TRP A 360 -5.92 -16.88 -12.78
N ARG A 361 -6.14 -17.12 -14.08
CA ARG A 361 -7.50 -17.24 -14.63
C ARG A 361 -8.24 -18.42 -14.01
N GLU A 362 -7.62 -19.59 -13.95
CA GLU A 362 -8.24 -20.80 -13.40
C GLU A 362 -8.47 -20.70 -11.89
N PHE A 363 -7.55 -20.10 -11.12
CA PHE A 363 -7.77 -19.70 -9.72
C PHE A 363 -9.02 -18.83 -9.52
N CYS A 364 -9.34 -17.99 -10.49
CA CYS A 364 -10.55 -17.14 -10.51
C CYS A 364 -11.79 -17.82 -11.12
N GLY A 365 -11.70 -19.09 -11.53
CA GLY A 365 -12.79 -19.80 -12.22
C GLY A 365 -13.08 -19.25 -13.62
N LEU A 366 -12.11 -18.55 -14.23
CA LEU A 366 -12.17 -18.05 -15.60
C LEU A 366 -11.56 -19.09 -16.55
N LYS A 367 -12.16 -19.25 -17.73
CA LYS A 367 -11.66 -20.17 -18.76
C LYS A 367 -10.19 -19.86 -19.12
N ARG A 368 -9.33 -20.89 -19.13
CA ARG A 368 -7.96 -20.86 -19.69
C ARG A 368 -8.00 -20.44 -21.16
N ILE A 369 -6.98 -19.70 -21.61
CA ILE A 369 -6.88 -19.22 -23.00
C ILE A 369 -5.86 -20.07 -23.73
N GLU A 370 -6.31 -20.88 -24.69
CA GLU A 370 -5.49 -21.84 -25.44
C GLU A 370 -5.21 -21.36 -26.88
N THR A 371 -6.01 -20.42 -27.39
CA THR A 371 -5.94 -19.94 -28.78
C THR A 371 -5.82 -18.42 -28.90
N LEU A 372 -5.37 -17.95 -30.07
CA LEU A 372 -5.30 -16.53 -30.41
C LEU A 372 -6.70 -15.88 -30.48
N ASP A 373 -7.73 -16.62 -30.88
CA ASP A 373 -9.09 -16.10 -31.00
C ASP A 373 -9.71 -15.87 -29.60
N GLU A 374 -9.45 -16.76 -28.65
CA GLU A 374 -9.85 -16.58 -27.24
C GLU A 374 -9.08 -15.44 -26.57
N LEU A 375 -7.78 -15.27 -26.87
CA LEU A 375 -7.03 -14.09 -26.42
C LEU A 375 -7.60 -12.82 -27.04
N THR A 376 -8.01 -12.88 -28.31
CA THR A 376 -8.65 -11.76 -29.02
C THR A 376 -10.03 -11.45 -28.44
N GLU A 377 -10.80 -12.43 -27.97
CA GLU A 377 -12.07 -12.18 -27.27
C GLU A 377 -11.85 -11.55 -25.88
N ALA A 378 -10.87 -12.05 -25.12
CA ALA A 378 -10.52 -11.52 -23.80
C ALA A 378 -9.98 -10.08 -23.86
N VAL A 379 -9.14 -9.78 -24.85
CA VAL A 379 -8.50 -8.46 -25.04
C VAL A 379 -9.37 -7.48 -25.83
N ARG A 380 -10.18 -7.98 -26.77
CA ARG A 380 -10.96 -7.23 -27.77
C ARG A 380 -10.15 -6.30 -28.70
N ASP A 381 -8.84 -6.54 -28.82
CA ASP A 381 -8.00 -6.02 -29.90
C ASP A 381 -7.12 -7.16 -30.45
N PHE A 382 -7.45 -7.64 -31.65
CA PHE A 382 -6.70 -8.69 -32.35
C PHE A 382 -5.23 -8.32 -32.58
N ARG A 383 -4.91 -7.05 -32.81
CA ARG A 383 -3.53 -6.61 -33.04
C ARG A 383 -2.70 -6.69 -31.76
N VAL A 384 -3.32 -6.41 -30.62
CA VAL A 384 -2.70 -6.55 -29.29
C VAL A 384 -2.55 -8.03 -28.93
N ALA A 385 -3.60 -8.84 -29.09
CA ALA A 385 -3.53 -10.29 -28.88
C ALA A 385 -2.44 -10.96 -29.75
N GLN A 386 -2.40 -10.63 -31.05
CA GLN A 386 -1.39 -11.13 -31.98
C GLN A 386 0.02 -10.66 -31.62
N LYS A 387 0.20 -9.41 -31.14
CA LYS A 387 1.49 -8.92 -30.59
C LYS A 387 1.92 -9.74 -29.38
N ILE A 388 1.04 -9.95 -28.40
CA ILE A 388 1.32 -10.72 -27.18
C ILE A 388 1.79 -12.13 -27.55
N LEU A 389 1.04 -12.85 -28.39
CA LEU A 389 1.42 -14.19 -28.84
C LEU A 389 2.75 -14.17 -29.63
N ASN A 390 2.99 -13.16 -30.48
CA ASN A 390 4.25 -13.01 -31.21
C ASN A 390 5.46 -12.72 -30.31
N VAL A 391 5.24 -12.15 -29.13
CA VAL A 391 6.29 -11.80 -28.15
C VAL A 391 6.54 -12.95 -27.16
N TYR A 392 5.49 -13.54 -26.58
CA TYR A 392 5.58 -14.59 -25.55
C TYR A 392 5.64 -16.03 -26.08
N LYS A 393 5.22 -16.25 -27.33
CA LYS A 393 5.14 -17.54 -28.05
C LYS A 393 4.16 -18.58 -27.49
N HIS A 394 4.02 -18.67 -26.18
CA HIS A 394 3.00 -19.47 -25.50
C HIS A 394 2.09 -18.57 -24.67
N LEU A 395 0.82 -18.94 -24.50
CA LEU A 395 -0.16 -18.13 -23.77
C LEU A 395 0.03 -18.21 -22.24
N ASP A 396 0.44 -19.38 -21.75
CA ASP A 396 0.76 -19.58 -20.33
C ASP A 396 1.99 -18.78 -19.87
N ASN A 397 2.87 -18.40 -20.81
CA ASN A 397 4.07 -17.60 -20.53
C ASN A 397 3.75 -16.11 -20.26
N ILE A 398 2.52 -15.66 -20.48
CA ILE A 398 2.13 -14.25 -20.29
C ILE A 398 2.25 -13.88 -18.81
N ASP A 399 3.04 -12.85 -18.50
CA ASP A 399 3.16 -12.31 -17.14
C ASP A 399 1.79 -11.79 -16.66
N VAL A 400 1.33 -12.22 -15.47
CA VAL A 400 -0.02 -11.93 -14.96
C VAL A 400 -0.36 -10.43 -14.91
N TRP A 401 0.61 -9.54 -14.65
CA TRP A 401 0.41 -8.09 -14.69
C TRP A 401 0.00 -7.58 -16.08
N LEU A 402 0.65 -8.06 -17.15
CA LEU A 402 0.25 -7.75 -18.51
C LEU A 402 -1.11 -8.37 -18.82
N GLY A 403 -1.30 -9.66 -18.47
CA GLY A 403 -2.50 -10.42 -18.78
C GLY A 403 -3.78 -9.75 -18.29
N GLY A 404 -3.83 -9.35 -17.00
CA GLY A 404 -4.98 -8.64 -16.44
C GLY A 404 -5.13 -7.18 -16.89
N LEU A 405 -4.04 -6.51 -17.32
CA LEU A 405 -4.10 -5.16 -17.88
C LEU A 405 -4.73 -5.09 -19.28
N VAL A 406 -4.56 -6.14 -20.09
CA VAL A 406 -5.09 -6.15 -21.47
C VAL A 406 -6.51 -6.71 -21.59
N GLU A 407 -7.07 -7.27 -20.51
CA GLU A 407 -8.46 -7.73 -20.50
C GLU A 407 -9.45 -6.59 -20.73
N LYS A 408 -10.49 -6.88 -21.52
CA LYS A 408 -11.62 -5.98 -21.72
C LYS A 408 -12.37 -5.77 -20.40
N PHE A 409 -12.48 -4.50 -19.98
CA PHE A 409 -13.13 -4.11 -18.74
C PHE A 409 -14.60 -4.59 -18.65
N LEU A 410 -15.01 -4.87 -17.42
CA LEU A 410 -16.40 -5.17 -17.07
C LEU A 410 -17.27 -3.88 -17.12
N PRO A 411 -18.60 -3.99 -17.27
CA PRO A 411 -19.50 -2.82 -17.24
C PRO A 411 -19.37 -2.04 -15.92
N GLY A 412 -19.19 -0.72 -16.00
CA GLY A 412 -19.01 0.15 -14.82
C GLY A 412 -17.71 -0.06 -14.03
N SER A 413 -16.79 -0.89 -14.53
CA SER A 413 -15.50 -1.22 -13.93
C SER A 413 -14.35 -0.46 -14.59
N ARG A 414 -13.16 -0.50 -13.98
CA ARG A 414 -11.87 -0.11 -14.57
C ARG A 414 -10.83 -1.24 -14.55
N THR A 415 -11.32 -2.47 -14.45
CA THR A 415 -10.53 -3.70 -14.51
C THR A 415 -11.23 -4.79 -15.34
N GLY A 416 -10.43 -5.70 -15.91
CA GLY A 416 -10.90 -6.96 -16.47
C GLY A 416 -11.32 -7.98 -15.40
N PRO A 417 -12.04 -9.06 -15.77
CA PRO A 417 -12.56 -10.04 -14.82
C PRO A 417 -11.49 -10.72 -13.93
N LEU A 418 -10.24 -10.85 -14.38
CA LEU A 418 -9.15 -11.41 -13.58
C LEU A 418 -8.77 -10.45 -12.44
N PHE A 419 -8.48 -9.19 -12.75
CA PHE A 419 -8.15 -8.19 -11.72
C PHE A 419 -9.35 -7.88 -10.83
N ALA A 420 -10.57 -7.85 -11.36
CA ALA A 420 -11.79 -7.73 -10.56
C ALA A 420 -11.93 -8.86 -9.52
N CYS A 421 -11.59 -10.10 -9.91
CA CYS A 421 -11.53 -11.25 -9.00
C CYS A 421 -10.42 -11.13 -7.95
N LEU A 422 -9.17 -10.84 -8.37
CA LEU A 422 -8.02 -10.80 -7.45
C LEU A 422 -8.11 -9.64 -6.45
N ILE A 423 -8.49 -8.45 -6.92
CA ILE A 423 -8.72 -7.27 -6.06
C ILE A 423 -9.92 -7.53 -5.14
N GLY A 424 -11.04 -8.03 -5.67
CA GLY A 424 -12.23 -8.36 -4.86
C GLY A 424 -11.92 -9.35 -3.74
N LYS A 425 -11.18 -10.43 -4.03
CA LYS A 425 -10.74 -11.41 -3.02
C LYS A 425 -9.86 -10.76 -1.93
N GLN A 426 -8.89 -9.92 -2.29
CA GLN A 426 -8.02 -9.26 -1.30
C GLN A 426 -8.82 -8.30 -0.41
N MET A 427 -9.64 -7.47 -1.03
CA MET A 427 -10.49 -6.49 -0.34
C MET A 427 -11.50 -7.17 0.58
N LYS A 428 -11.97 -8.38 0.24
CA LYS A 428 -12.79 -9.20 1.15
C LYS A 428 -12.02 -9.67 2.38
N VAL A 429 -10.83 -10.27 2.23
CA VAL A 429 -10.08 -10.79 3.39
C VAL A 429 -9.55 -9.67 4.30
N LEU A 430 -9.18 -8.51 3.73
CA LEU A 430 -8.82 -7.31 4.49
C LEU A 430 -9.99 -6.76 5.34
N ARG A 431 -11.24 -6.90 4.87
CA ARG A 431 -12.43 -6.44 5.59
C ARG A 431 -12.91 -7.46 6.62
N ASP A 432 -13.05 -8.71 6.20
CA ASP A 432 -13.69 -9.76 7.01
C ASP A 432 -12.72 -10.33 8.06
N GLY A 433 -11.41 -10.31 7.80
CA GLY A 433 -10.36 -10.72 8.75
C GLY A 433 -9.84 -9.62 9.68
N ASP A 434 -10.42 -8.41 9.66
CA ASP A 434 -10.00 -7.29 10.51
C ASP A 434 -10.91 -7.11 11.74
N ARG A 435 -10.36 -7.41 12.92
CA ARG A 435 -11.04 -7.28 14.23
C ARG A 435 -11.46 -5.84 14.55
N PHE A 436 -10.81 -4.85 13.93
CA PHE A 436 -11.06 -3.43 14.15
C PHE A 436 -11.76 -2.76 12.95
N TRP A 437 -12.35 -3.54 12.04
CA TRP A 437 -13.20 -3.01 10.96
C TRP A 437 -14.32 -2.13 11.54
N TRP A 438 -14.63 -1.00 10.90
CA TRP A 438 -15.49 0.03 11.49
C TRP A 438 -16.97 -0.39 11.66
N GLU A 439 -17.44 -1.39 10.90
CA GLU A 439 -18.76 -2.02 11.07
C GLU A 439 -18.77 -3.16 12.11
N ALA A 440 -17.60 -3.58 12.64
CA ALA A 440 -17.51 -4.70 13.56
C ALA A 440 -18.08 -4.37 14.94
N GLU A 441 -18.68 -5.37 15.60
CA GLU A 441 -19.35 -5.19 16.89
C GLU A 441 -18.37 -4.72 17.96
N GLY A 442 -18.73 -3.64 18.66
CA GLY A 442 -17.95 -3.07 19.75
C GLY A 442 -16.81 -2.12 19.33
N VAL A 443 -16.53 -1.95 18.03
CA VAL A 443 -15.51 -0.98 17.55
C VAL A 443 -16.04 0.45 17.59
N PHE A 444 -17.28 0.66 17.11
CA PHE A 444 -18.00 1.93 17.20
C PHE A 444 -19.44 1.68 17.67
N THR A 445 -20.05 2.68 18.31
CA THR A 445 -21.49 2.65 18.59
C THR A 445 -22.30 2.89 17.32
N GLN A 446 -23.57 2.48 17.31
CA GLN A 446 -24.47 2.72 16.17
C GLN A 446 -24.59 4.22 15.83
N GLN A 447 -24.54 5.12 16.83
CA GLN A 447 -24.57 6.57 16.59
C GLN A 447 -23.31 7.04 15.86
N GLN A 448 -22.14 6.58 16.31
CA GLN A 448 -20.85 6.85 15.67
C GLN A 448 -20.81 6.29 14.23
N GLN A 449 -21.35 5.09 13.98
CA GLN A 449 -21.45 4.52 12.64
C GLN A 449 -22.34 5.34 11.70
N GLN A 450 -23.46 5.89 12.18
CA GLN A 450 -24.32 6.79 11.39
C GLN A 450 -23.67 8.14 11.07
N GLU A 451 -22.74 8.60 11.92
CA GLU A 451 -21.93 9.80 11.65
C GLU A 451 -20.76 9.50 10.68
N LEU A 452 -20.06 8.38 10.85
CA LEU A 452 -19.01 7.90 9.93
C LEU A 452 -19.53 7.71 8.49
N LEU A 453 -20.77 7.24 8.32
CA LEU A 453 -21.41 7.08 7.02
C LEU A 453 -21.55 8.39 6.22
N LYS A 454 -21.50 9.56 6.86
CA LYS A 454 -21.59 10.88 6.21
C LYS A 454 -20.26 11.37 5.62
N VAL A 455 -19.13 10.82 6.08
CA VAL A 455 -17.79 11.22 5.63
C VAL A 455 -17.66 10.99 4.12
N SER A 456 -17.11 11.94 3.39
CA SER A 456 -16.80 11.86 1.96
C SER A 456 -15.44 12.50 1.66
N LEU A 457 -14.78 12.10 0.59
CA LEU A 457 -13.50 12.70 0.19
C LEU A 457 -13.67 14.19 -0.16
N SER A 458 -14.83 14.57 -0.72
CA SER A 458 -15.24 15.97 -0.92
C SER A 458 -15.25 16.77 0.39
N ARG A 459 -15.79 16.20 1.48
CA ARG A 459 -15.79 16.83 2.82
C ARG A 459 -14.37 16.98 3.37
N VAL A 460 -13.53 15.97 3.23
CA VAL A 460 -12.11 16.01 3.66
C VAL A 460 -11.35 17.13 2.94
N ILE A 461 -11.56 17.32 1.63
CA ILE A 461 -10.97 18.44 0.88
C ILE A 461 -11.47 19.79 1.42
N CYS A 462 -12.78 19.93 1.66
CA CYS A 462 -13.39 21.13 2.21
C CYS A 462 -12.99 21.50 3.65
N ASP A 463 -12.54 20.52 4.46
CA ASP A 463 -12.09 20.75 5.85
C ASP A 463 -10.58 21.00 5.97
N ASN A 464 -9.79 20.65 4.95
CA ASN A 464 -8.32 20.62 5.02
C ASN A 464 -7.63 21.40 3.89
N SER A 465 -8.34 22.28 3.18
CA SER A 465 -7.77 23.18 2.16
C SER A 465 -8.63 24.45 2.00
N ASP A 466 -8.09 25.48 1.35
CA ASP A 466 -8.84 26.71 1.05
C ASP A 466 -9.89 26.55 -0.09
N ILE A 467 -10.11 25.34 -0.63
CA ILE A 467 -11.06 25.07 -1.72
C ILE A 467 -12.51 25.21 -1.21
N GLN A 468 -13.28 26.09 -1.85
CA GLN A 468 -14.66 26.44 -1.43
C GLN A 468 -15.76 25.70 -2.20
N GLU A 469 -15.44 25.05 -3.32
CA GLU A 469 -16.37 24.35 -4.20
C GLU A 469 -15.76 23.03 -4.70
N VAL A 470 -16.53 21.95 -4.67
CA VAL A 470 -16.09 20.58 -4.98
C VAL A 470 -17.18 19.77 -5.68
N PRO A 471 -16.85 18.68 -6.41
CA PRO A 471 -17.85 17.71 -6.86
C PRO A 471 -18.49 16.96 -5.67
N PRO A 472 -19.80 16.64 -5.71
CA PRO A 472 -20.49 15.88 -4.66
C PRO A 472 -19.87 14.50 -4.35
N ASP A 473 -19.30 13.84 -5.36
CA ASP A 473 -18.37 12.71 -5.22
C ASP A 473 -17.09 13.11 -5.96
N SER A 474 -16.03 13.48 -5.24
CA SER A 474 -14.76 13.94 -5.85
C SER A 474 -14.06 12.90 -6.75
N PHE A 475 -14.52 11.65 -6.80
CA PHE A 475 -14.07 10.67 -7.78
C PHE A 475 -14.81 10.75 -9.12
N ARG A 476 -16.02 11.34 -9.17
CA ARG A 476 -16.85 11.43 -10.39
C ARG A 476 -16.50 12.68 -11.17
N TYR A 477 -16.22 12.53 -12.47
CA TYR A 477 -15.94 13.69 -13.31
C TYR A 477 -17.20 14.53 -13.52
N GLY A 478 -17.06 15.84 -13.33
CA GLY A 478 -18.11 16.83 -13.51
C GLY A 478 -17.53 18.12 -14.06
N LYS A 479 -18.32 18.87 -14.81
CA LYS A 479 -17.92 20.12 -15.47
C LYS A 479 -18.15 21.28 -14.51
N TYR A 480 -17.07 21.99 -14.19
CA TYR A 480 -17.17 23.25 -13.45
C TYR A 480 -17.80 24.34 -14.33
N PRO A 481 -18.72 25.19 -13.80
CA PRO A 481 -19.26 25.19 -12.44
C PRO A 481 -20.53 24.36 -12.25
N THR A 482 -21.13 23.77 -13.30
CA THR A 482 -22.49 23.21 -13.25
C THR A 482 -22.64 22.00 -12.34
N ASP A 483 -21.58 21.20 -12.20
CA ASP A 483 -21.62 19.91 -11.50
C ASP A 483 -20.92 19.99 -10.12
N TYR A 484 -20.67 21.21 -9.63
CA TYR A 484 -19.96 21.52 -8.39
C TYR A 484 -20.93 22.08 -7.34
N VAL A 485 -20.62 21.85 -6.06
CA VAL A 485 -21.39 22.36 -4.91
C VAL A 485 -20.47 23.09 -3.93
N SER A 486 -21.04 24.03 -3.16
CA SER A 486 -20.27 24.71 -2.12
C SER A 486 -19.89 23.75 -1.00
N CYS A 487 -18.69 23.92 -0.46
CA CYS A 487 -18.22 23.25 0.76
C CYS A 487 -19.09 23.53 2.01
N ARG A 488 -20.11 24.38 1.93
CA ARG A 488 -21.13 24.58 2.98
C ARG A 488 -22.29 23.58 2.89
N ASP A 489 -22.55 23.04 1.70
CA ASP A 489 -23.64 22.11 1.42
C ASP A 489 -23.18 20.63 1.49
N VAL A 490 -21.85 20.39 1.48
CA VAL A 490 -21.25 19.07 1.66
C VAL A 490 -21.34 18.64 3.13
N ALA A 491 -22.13 17.59 3.40
CA ALA A 491 -22.41 17.08 4.74
C ALA A 491 -21.15 16.80 5.57
N SER A 492 -21.19 17.21 6.85
CA SER A 492 -20.14 16.97 7.85
C SER A 492 -20.56 15.92 8.88
N MET A 493 -19.56 15.37 9.57
CA MET A 493 -19.70 14.41 10.65
C MET A 493 -19.88 15.14 12.00
N ASN A 494 -20.89 14.79 12.78
CA ASN A 494 -21.09 15.37 14.11
C ASN A 494 -20.25 14.65 15.18
N LEU A 495 -19.19 15.30 15.66
CA LEU A 495 -18.29 14.73 16.66
C LEU A 495 -18.86 14.66 18.09
N GLU A 496 -20.00 15.29 18.40
CA GLU A 496 -20.61 15.16 19.75
C GLU A 496 -20.99 13.71 20.10
N VAL A 497 -21.15 12.78 19.13
CA VAL A 497 -21.39 11.35 19.42
C VAL A 497 -20.13 10.57 19.84
N TRP A 498 -18.97 11.23 19.89
CA TRP A 498 -17.74 10.73 20.54
C TRP A 498 -17.51 11.34 21.93
N ARG A 499 -18.41 12.20 22.40
CA ARG A 499 -18.31 12.81 23.72
C ARG A 499 -18.58 11.77 24.82
N GLU A 500 -17.51 11.28 25.44
CA GLU A 500 -17.62 10.48 26.67
C GLU A 500 -18.19 11.37 27.81
N GLU A 501 -19.21 10.90 28.53
CA GLU A 501 -19.64 11.53 29.77
C GLU A 501 -18.60 11.25 30.87
N GLU A 502 -18.27 12.25 31.69
CA GLU A 502 -17.41 12.02 32.86
C GLU A 502 -18.02 10.94 33.76
N SER A 503 -17.25 9.89 34.06
CA SER A 503 -17.74 8.84 34.96
C SER A 503 -18.02 9.42 36.34
N LYS A 504 -19.01 8.87 37.06
CA LYS A 504 -19.33 9.31 38.42
C LYS A 504 -18.13 9.22 39.37
N ASP A 505 -17.21 8.29 39.11
CA ASP A 505 -15.95 8.12 39.82
C ASP A 505 -14.99 9.28 39.51
N LEU A 506 -14.90 9.70 38.24
CA LEU A 506 -14.08 10.85 37.81
C LEU A 506 -14.62 12.16 38.39
N GLN A 507 -15.95 12.30 38.49
CA GLN A 507 -16.61 13.43 39.15
C GLN A 507 -16.42 13.45 40.68
N GLN A 508 -16.09 12.32 41.30
CA GLN A 508 -15.85 12.21 42.75
C GLN A 508 -14.37 12.33 43.12
N CYS A 509 -13.47 11.61 42.44
CA CYS A 509 -12.03 11.64 42.67
C CYS A 509 -11.31 12.80 41.95
N GLY A 510 -11.96 13.45 40.97
CA GLY A 510 -11.34 14.43 40.08
C GLY A 510 -10.32 13.80 39.12
N SER A 511 -9.87 14.58 38.14
CA SER A 511 -8.80 14.13 37.24
C SER A 511 -7.49 13.90 38.02
N PRO A 512 -6.76 12.80 37.77
CA PRO A 512 -5.42 12.58 38.32
C PRO A 512 -4.48 13.75 38.03
N ARG A 513 -3.46 13.89 38.88
CA ARG A 513 -2.46 14.94 38.64
C ARG A 513 -1.58 14.53 37.45
N PRO A 514 -1.38 15.39 36.44
CA PRO A 514 -0.43 15.13 35.38
C PRO A 514 0.99 15.08 35.96
N ILE A 515 1.83 14.22 35.37
CA ILE A 515 3.21 14.03 35.78
C ILE A 515 4.15 14.73 34.79
N LYS A 516 5.33 15.14 35.25
CA LYS A 516 6.34 15.68 34.34
C LYS A 516 7.00 14.53 33.59
N ASN A 517 7.12 14.64 32.27
CA ASN A 517 7.74 13.67 31.37
C ASN A 517 7.03 12.30 31.34
N GLY A 518 5.70 12.31 31.49
CA GLY A 518 4.81 11.16 31.34
C GLY A 518 3.35 11.59 31.31
N ASP A 519 2.46 10.63 31.17
CA ASP A 519 1.01 10.85 31.08
C ASP A 519 0.24 9.69 31.75
N PHE A 520 -1.10 9.75 31.77
CA PHE A 520 -1.97 8.68 32.25
C PHE A 520 -3.17 8.42 31.33
N ILE A 521 -3.60 7.16 31.28
CA ILE A 521 -4.86 6.76 30.64
C ILE A 521 -5.85 6.21 31.67
N PHE A 522 -7.14 6.46 31.46
CA PHE A 522 -8.19 5.84 32.26
C PHE A 522 -8.50 4.42 31.81
N SER A 523 -8.76 3.56 32.77
CA SER A 523 -9.17 2.16 32.62
C SER A 523 -10.20 1.81 33.71
N SER A 524 -10.88 0.68 33.55
CA SER A 524 -11.72 0.10 34.61
C SER A 524 -11.16 -1.27 35.00
N LYS A 525 -10.74 -1.40 36.27
CA LYS A 525 -10.13 -2.61 36.82
C LYS A 525 -10.96 -3.05 38.02
N SER A 526 -11.52 -4.27 37.95
CA SER A 526 -12.48 -4.79 38.95
C SER A 526 -13.66 -3.86 39.25
N GLY A 527 -14.10 -3.05 38.26
CA GLY A 527 -15.22 -2.11 38.40
C GLY A 527 -14.89 -0.76 39.04
N LYS A 528 -13.62 -0.48 39.41
CA LYS A 528 -13.18 0.86 39.84
C LYS A 528 -12.55 1.63 38.68
N LEU A 529 -12.81 2.94 38.59
CA LEU A 529 -11.98 3.84 37.79
C LEU A 529 -10.50 3.75 38.23
N THR A 530 -9.63 3.51 37.27
CA THR A 530 -8.18 3.35 37.46
C THR A 530 -7.45 4.27 36.48
N ALA A 531 -6.43 4.99 36.94
CA ALA A 531 -5.50 5.71 36.08
C ALA A 531 -4.18 4.92 35.99
N LEU A 532 -3.82 4.54 34.77
CA LEU A 532 -2.56 3.86 34.43
C LEU A 532 -1.57 4.92 33.94
N TYR A 533 -0.51 5.17 34.70
CA TYR A 533 0.56 6.09 34.35
C TYR A 533 1.64 5.42 33.48
N SER A 534 2.26 6.22 32.61
CA SER A 534 3.43 5.83 31.84
C SER A 534 4.34 7.03 31.56
N CYS A 535 5.66 6.81 31.61
CA CYS A 535 6.64 7.82 31.23
C CYS A 535 6.83 7.94 29.72
N TYR A 536 7.30 9.10 29.29
CA TYR A 536 7.83 9.30 27.94
C TYR A 536 9.21 8.66 27.80
N HIS A 537 9.64 8.43 26.56
CA HIS A 537 10.91 7.77 26.25
C HIS A 537 12.12 8.46 26.91
N GLY A 538 13.06 7.67 27.42
CA GLY A 538 14.23 8.15 28.19
C GLY A 538 13.95 8.43 29.67
N PHE A 539 12.76 8.06 30.18
CA PHE A 539 12.42 8.18 31.58
C PHE A 539 11.81 6.90 32.16
N THR A 540 12.25 6.49 33.34
CA THR A 540 11.71 5.36 34.12
C THR A 540 10.70 5.83 35.15
N LEU A 541 9.69 4.97 35.43
CA LEU A 541 8.59 5.29 36.33
C LEU A 541 8.92 4.94 37.79
N GLU A 542 9.12 5.96 38.61
CA GLU A 542 9.25 5.84 40.07
C GLU A 542 7.87 5.99 40.75
N GLY A 543 7.28 4.88 41.20
CA GLY A 543 6.04 4.86 41.98
C GLY A 543 5.02 3.83 41.49
N ALA A 544 3.75 4.01 41.88
CA ALA A 544 2.65 3.16 41.44
C ALA A 544 2.31 3.43 39.96
N ALA A 545 2.41 2.40 39.12
CA ALA A 545 1.99 2.47 37.72
C ALA A 545 0.46 2.54 37.56
N GLU A 546 -0.30 2.01 38.51
CA GLU A 546 -1.75 2.09 38.57
C GLU A 546 -2.19 2.73 39.88
N ILE A 547 -3.07 3.73 39.82
CA ILE A 547 -3.83 4.24 40.96
C ILE A 547 -5.33 4.09 40.68
N PHE A 548 -6.13 3.83 41.72
CA PHE A 548 -7.57 3.63 41.59
C PHE A 548 -8.36 4.62 42.46
N CYS A 549 -9.56 4.97 42.02
CA CYS A 549 -10.47 5.85 42.74
C CYS A 549 -11.12 5.10 43.91
N GLU A 550 -11.04 5.67 45.12
CA GLU A 550 -11.60 5.16 46.36
C GLU A 550 -12.44 6.25 47.04
N GLY A 551 -13.67 6.42 46.57
CA GLY A 551 -14.57 7.45 47.09
C GLY A 551 -14.22 8.84 46.55
N ASP A 552 -13.70 9.73 47.40
CA ASP A 552 -13.33 11.11 47.05
C ASP A 552 -11.86 11.26 46.60
N ARG A 553 -11.07 10.17 46.58
CA ARG A 553 -9.61 10.22 46.44
C ARG A 553 -9.02 9.08 45.61
N TRP A 554 -7.87 9.37 45.03
CA TRP A 554 -6.99 8.38 44.43
C TRP A 554 -6.21 7.60 45.51
N SER A 555 -5.98 6.31 45.25
CA SER A 555 -5.35 5.35 46.17
C SER A 555 -3.90 5.65 46.55
N ASP A 556 -3.16 6.35 45.69
CA ASP A 556 -1.78 6.79 45.92
C ASP A 556 -1.54 8.14 45.24
N GLY A 557 -0.39 8.76 45.52
CA GLY A 557 0.08 9.95 44.81
C GLY A 557 0.47 9.66 43.35
N PRO A 558 0.53 10.68 42.50
CA PRO A 558 1.05 10.53 41.14
C PRO A 558 2.53 10.08 41.18
N PRO A 559 2.94 9.10 40.36
CA PRO A 559 4.33 8.66 40.26
C PRO A 559 5.22 9.74 39.60
N ARG A 560 6.51 9.44 39.44
CA ARG A 560 7.47 10.34 38.79
C ARG A 560 8.16 9.66 37.62
N CYS A 561 8.60 10.46 36.66
CA CYS A 561 9.45 10.02 35.56
C CYS A 561 10.87 10.55 35.80
N ALA A 562 11.76 9.67 36.25
CA ALA A 562 13.18 9.95 36.44
C ALA A 562 13.93 9.68 35.13
N CYS A 563 14.94 10.48 34.81
CA CYS A 563 15.78 10.22 33.63
C CYS A 563 16.62 8.96 33.88
N GLU A 564 16.81 8.14 32.84
CA GLU A 564 17.86 7.11 32.82
C GLU A 564 19.27 7.73 32.74
#